data_AF-A0A6S7HUA9-F1
#
_entry.id   AF-A0A6S7HUA9-F1
#
_cell.length_a   1.000
_cell.length_b   1.000
_cell.length_c   1.000
_cell.angle_alpha   90.00
_cell.angle_beta   90.00
_cell.angle_gamma   90.00
#
_symmetry.space_group_name_H-M   'P 1'
#
loop_
_entity.id
_entity.type
_entity.pdbx_description
1 polymer ?
#
loop_
_entity_poly.entity_id
_entity_poly.type
_entity_poly.pdbx_seq_one_letter_code
_entity_poly.pdbx_strand_id
1 'polypeptide(L)'
;MAGLFCCRGLHTVRPHIPLIRFPTRFPLGSSTLSGKPSTVAPETRISNNNNELSINNIGVVDDSELPTRYRRAAILPEEILYVEQGGPD
;
A
#
# COMPACT_ATOMS: atom_id res chain seq x y z
N MET A 1 -40.81 -59.37 -12.09
CA MET A 1 -39.57 -58.74 -11.59
C MET A 1 -39.47 -57.35 -12.17
N ALA A 2 -39.64 -56.30 -11.37
CA ALA A 2 -39.50 -54.91 -11.80
C ALA A 2 -38.14 -54.39 -11.33
N GLY A 3 -37.25 -54.08 -12.27
CA GLY A 3 -35.94 -53.49 -11.99
C GLY A 3 -36.10 -52.03 -11.60
N LEU A 4 -35.55 -51.66 -10.44
CA LEU A 4 -35.45 -50.27 -10.00
C LEU A 4 -34.37 -49.58 -10.85
N PHE A 5 -34.78 -48.76 -11.81
CA PHE A 5 -33.87 -47.85 -12.50
C PHE A 5 -33.43 -46.77 -11.51
N CYS A 6 -32.17 -46.84 -11.09
CA CYS A 6 -31.55 -45.81 -10.26
C CYS A 6 -31.23 -44.59 -11.15
N CYS A 7 -32.07 -43.56 -11.07
CA CYS A 7 -31.86 -42.30 -11.77
C CYS A 7 -30.71 -41.52 -11.11
N ARG A 8 -29.55 -41.47 -11.75
CA ARG A 8 -28.46 -40.58 -11.36
C ARG A 8 -28.84 -39.13 -11.68
N GLY A 9 -29.22 -38.37 -10.65
CA GLY A 9 -29.46 -36.94 -10.78
C GLY A 9 -28.16 -36.21 -11.09
N LEU A 10 -28.11 -35.49 -12.21
CA LEU A 10 -26.97 -34.63 -12.55
C LEU A 10 -27.11 -33.32 -11.76
N HIS A 11 -26.13 -33.05 -10.89
CA HIS A 11 -26.07 -31.79 -10.14
C HIS A 11 -25.15 -30.80 -10.88
N THR A 12 -25.74 -29.76 -11.48
CA THR A 12 -24.98 -28.71 -12.16
C THR A 12 -24.66 -27.60 -11.18
N VAL A 13 -23.38 -27.47 -10.81
CA VAL A 13 -22.89 -26.36 -9.98
C VAL A 13 -22.80 -25.10 -10.84
N ARG A 14 -23.41 -24.01 -10.39
CA ARG A 14 -23.30 -22.71 -11.07
C ARG A 14 -21.94 -22.07 -10.75
N PRO A 15 -21.27 -21.45 -11.75
CA PRO A 15 -20.01 -20.77 -11.50
C PRO A 15 -20.23 -19.58 -10.55
N HIS A 16 -19.35 -19.44 -9.57
CA HIS A 16 -19.34 -18.33 -8.63
C HIS A 16 -18.99 -17.02 -9.36
N ILE A 17 -19.81 -15.98 -9.19
CA ILE A 17 -19.50 -14.63 -9.65
C ILE A 17 -18.89 -13.87 -8.47
N PRO A 18 -17.59 -13.52 -8.52
CA PRO A 18 -16.98 -12.73 -7.45
C PRO A 18 -17.66 -11.35 -7.38
N LEU A 19 -18.19 -11.00 -6.21
CA LEU A 19 -18.87 -9.72 -5.98
C LEU A 19 -17.92 -8.54 -5.78
N ILE A 20 -16.60 -8.78 -5.81
CA ILE A 20 -15.61 -7.72 -5.59
C ILE A 20 -15.52 -6.87 -6.86
N ARG A 21 -15.88 -5.59 -6.73
CA ARG A 21 -15.66 -4.57 -7.76
C ARG A 21 -14.45 -3.74 -7.38
N PHE A 22 -13.47 -3.65 -8.28
CA PHE A 22 -12.33 -2.74 -8.10
C PHE A 22 -12.69 -1.35 -8.62
N PRO A 23 -12.31 -0.27 -7.92
CA PRO A 23 -12.53 1.09 -8.41
C PRO A 23 -11.71 1.36 -9.67
N THR A 24 -12.33 2.01 -10.66
CA THR A 24 -11.66 2.49 -11.87
C THR A 24 -10.68 3.59 -11.52
N ARG A 25 -9.38 3.28 -11.54
CA ARG A 25 -8.32 4.28 -11.48
C ARG A 25 -8.17 4.91 -12.86
N PHE A 26 -8.90 5.98 -13.13
CA PHE A 26 -8.58 6.82 -14.28
C PHE A 26 -7.19 7.44 -14.05
N PRO A 27 -6.29 7.46 -15.05
CA PRO A 27 -5.10 8.29 -14.95
C PRO A 27 -5.59 9.75 -14.91
N LEU A 28 -5.50 10.38 -13.75
CA LEU A 28 -5.68 11.81 -13.58
C LEU A 28 -4.48 12.48 -14.27
N GLY A 29 -4.58 12.62 -15.59
CA GLY A 29 -3.48 13.04 -16.47
C GLY A 29 -4.01 13.79 -17.68
N SER A 30 -4.94 14.72 -17.47
CA SER A 30 -5.21 15.82 -18.39
C SER A 30 -5.70 17.01 -17.59
N SER A 31 -4.79 17.59 -16.83
CA SER A 31 -4.94 18.92 -16.26
C SER A 31 -3.82 19.75 -16.86
N THR A 32 -4.15 20.52 -17.89
CA THR A 32 -3.35 21.64 -18.40
C THR A 32 -3.14 22.64 -17.27
N LEU A 33 -2.10 22.43 -16.45
CA LEU A 33 -1.63 23.39 -15.47
C LEU A 33 -0.29 23.93 -15.97
N SER A 34 -0.35 25.14 -16.53
CA SER A 34 0.83 25.97 -16.80
C SER A 34 1.52 26.29 -15.46
N GLY A 35 2.58 25.53 -15.15
CA GLY A 35 3.39 25.74 -13.96
C GLY A 35 4.50 26.74 -14.21
N LYS A 36 4.41 27.93 -13.60
CA LYS A 36 5.58 28.75 -13.27
C LYS A 36 6.21 28.20 -11.99
N PRO A 37 7.55 28.08 -11.88
CA PRO A 37 8.17 27.60 -10.66
C PRO A 37 8.48 28.74 -9.67
N SER A 38 8.61 28.33 -8.40
CA SER A 38 9.18 29.06 -7.25
C SER A 38 8.26 30.03 -6.50
N THR A 39 8.01 29.76 -5.21
CA THR A 39 8.69 30.45 -4.08
C THR A 39 8.11 30.00 -2.72
N VAL A 40 9.00 29.43 -1.88
CA VAL A 40 9.07 29.30 -0.40
C VAL A 40 7.87 29.73 0.47
N ALA A 41 7.37 28.80 1.31
CA ALA A 41 6.94 29.05 2.71
C ALA A 41 6.71 27.74 3.49
N PRO A 42 7.14 27.61 4.77
CA PRO A 42 6.79 26.50 5.64
C PRO A 42 5.53 26.87 6.46
N GLU A 43 4.42 26.17 6.26
CA GLU A 43 3.26 26.29 7.16
C GLU A 43 3.06 25.02 7.98
N THR A 44 3.45 25.11 9.24
CA THR A 44 3.03 24.24 10.32
C THR A 44 1.52 24.34 10.48
N ARG A 45 0.76 23.26 10.25
CA ARG A 45 -0.64 23.15 10.68
C ARG A 45 -0.89 21.81 11.36
N ILE A 46 -0.99 21.88 12.68
CA ILE A 46 -1.62 20.84 13.51
C ILE A 46 -3.13 21.08 13.46
N SER A 47 -3.94 20.06 13.16
CA SER A 47 -5.28 19.90 13.74
C SER A 47 -5.90 18.52 13.44
N ASN A 48 -5.84 17.66 14.45
CA ASN A 48 -6.88 16.80 15.02
C ASN A 48 -7.77 15.90 14.15
N ASN A 49 -7.65 14.61 14.50
CA ASN A 49 -8.70 13.61 14.71
C ASN A 49 -9.70 13.40 13.57
N ASN A 50 -9.45 12.35 12.77
CA ASN A 50 -10.41 11.28 12.47
C ASN A 50 -9.65 10.08 11.91
N ASN A 51 -9.98 8.89 12.44
CA ASN A 51 -9.43 7.59 12.07
C ASN A 51 -9.89 7.19 10.65
N GLU A 52 -9.31 7.80 9.62
CA GLU A 52 -9.32 7.25 8.27
C GLU A 52 -7.87 7.05 7.83
N LEU A 53 -7.47 5.78 7.72
CA LEU A 53 -6.20 5.38 7.11
C LEU A 53 -6.26 5.74 5.62
N SER A 54 -5.93 6.99 5.31
CA SER A 54 -5.71 7.47 3.95
C SER A 54 -4.44 6.82 3.40
N ILE A 55 -4.61 5.71 2.68
CA ILE A 55 -3.53 4.99 1.98
C ILE A 55 -2.89 5.86 0.86
N ASN A 56 -3.46 7.04 0.58
CA ASN A 56 -3.02 7.93 -0.49
C ASN A 56 -1.99 8.98 -0.05
N ASN A 57 -1.68 9.07 1.25
CA ASN A 57 -0.58 9.85 1.79
C ASN A 57 0.34 8.90 2.56
N ILE A 58 1.22 8.16 1.87
CA ILE A 58 2.37 7.56 2.55
C ILE A 58 3.30 8.74 2.87
N GLY A 59 2.95 9.46 3.93
CA GLY A 59 3.81 10.46 4.53
C GLY A 59 5.10 9.74 4.94
N VAL A 60 6.23 10.33 4.58
CA VAL A 60 7.50 9.96 5.18
C VAL A 60 7.34 10.27 6.67
N VAL A 61 7.29 9.23 7.50
CA VAL A 61 7.28 9.35 8.96
C VAL A 61 8.74 9.47 9.38
N ASP A 62 9.07 10.57 10.04
CA ASP A 62 10.42 10.76 10.58
C ASP A 62 10.66 9.83 11.77
N ASP A 63 11.89 9.35 11.93
CA ASP A 63 12.27 8.45 13.05
C ASP A 63 12.03 9.08 14.44
N SER A 64 11.98 10.42 14.52
CA SER A 64 11.67 11.17 15.73
C SER A 64 10.22 10.96 16.19
N GLU A 65 9.31 10.65 15.27
CA GLU A 65 7.89 10.42 15.54
C GLU A 65 7.60 8.97 15.97
N LEU A 66 8.53 8.05 15.68
CA LEU A 66 8.39 6.65 16.04
C LEU A 66 8.65 6.44 17.54
N PRO A 67 7.90 5.54 18.20
CA PRO A 67 8.23 5.08 19.54
C PRO A 67 9.65 4.50 19.60
N THR A 68 10.35 4.69 20.73
CA THR A 68 11.77 4.33 20.89
C THR A 68 12.10 2.90 20.47
N ARG A 69 11.20 1.95 20.74
CA ARG A 69 11.33 0.53 20.37
C ARG A 69 11.37 0.25 18.86
N TYR A 70 10.96 1.20 18.03
CA TYR A 70 10.93 1.09 16.56
C TYR A 70 11.92 2.02 15.87
N ARG A 71 12.66 2.84 16.61
CA ARG A 71 13.69 3.71 16.05
C ARG A 71 14.90 2.88 15.64
N ARG A 72 15.45 3.16 14.46
CA ARG A 72 16.67 2.52 13.96
C ARG A 72 17.89 3.11 14.65
N ALA A 73 18.95 2.31 14.79
CA ALA A 73 20.25 2.84 15.19
C ALA A 73 20.85 3.69 14.06
N ALA A 74 21.61 4.73 14.43
CA ALA A 74 22.40 5.48 13.47
C ALA A 74 23.52 4.57 12.93
N ILE A 75 23.69 4.56 11.60
CA ILE A 75 24.71 3.75 10.94
C ILE A 75 26.08 4.44 11.10
N LEU A 76 27.09 3.70 11.57
CA LEU A 76 28.45 4.21 11.72
C LEU A 76 29.19 4.25 10.36
N PRO A 77 30.18 5.14 10.18
CA PRO A 77 30.95 5.23 8.93
C PRO A 77 31.65 3.91 8.55
N GLU A 78 32.16 3.19 9.55
CA GLU A 78 32.80 1.88 9.36
C GLU A 78 31.81 0.83 8.86
N GLU A 79 30.58 0.85 9.36
CA GLU A 79 29.51 -0.06 8.93
C GLU A 79 29.07 0.25 7.49
N ILE A 80 29.02 1.54 7.12
CA ILE A 80 28.73 1.96 5.74
C ILE A 80 29.76 1.34 4.80
N LEU A 81 31.05 1.48 5.10
CA LEU A 81 32.12 0.90 4.28
C LEU A 81 32.02 -0.62 4.18
N TYR A 82 31.72 -1.30 5.30
CA TYR A 82 31.55 -2.75 5.32
C TYR A 82 30.39 -3.23 4.43
N VAL A 83 29.27 -2.49 4.43
CA VAL A 83 28.12 -2.75 3.56
C VAL A 83 28.47 -2.49 2.10
N GLU A 84 29.16 -1.38 1.80
CA GLU A 84 29.62 -1.04 0.45
C GLU A 84 30.61 -2.06 -0.11
N GLN A 85 31.47 -2.62 0.74
CA GLN A 85 32.44 -3.66 0.39
C GLN A 85 31.79 -5.03 0.17
N GLY A 86 30.56 -5.25 0.63
CA GLY A 86 29.82 -6.50 0.44
C GLY A 86 30.00 -7.55 1.54
N GLY A 87 30.61 -7.19 2.67
CA GLY A 87 30.93 -8.11 3.76
C GLY A 87 32.24 -8.88 3.58
N PRO A 88 32.56 -9.83 4.48
CA PRO A 88 33.75 -10.67 4.41
C PRO A 88 33.56 -11.76 3.36
N ASP A 89 34.58 -11.95 2.53
CA ASP A 89 34.67 -13.03 1.54
C ASP A 89 34.72 -14.42 2.20
#